data_AF-A0A3M0HM66-F1
#
_entry.id   AF-A0A3M0HM66-F1
#
_cell.length_a   1.000
_cell.length_b   1.000
_cell.length_c   1.000
_cell.angle_alpha   90.00
_cell.angle_beta   90.00
_cell.angle_gamma   90.00
#
_symmetry.space_group_name_H-M   'P 1'
#
loop_
_entity.id
_entity.type
_entity.pdbx_description
1 polymer ?
#
loop_
_entity_poly.entity_id
_entity_poly.type
_entity_poly.pdbx_seq_one_letter_code
_entity_poly.pdbx_strand_id
1 'polypeptide(L)'
;MKKLSTVALLILLGAAGTYNGLSLVSDPSGRSLGLNVGMLPEWHTWDYRISGLFVLIFLGLGPLICVAAVLVDASEAAVCVALVGLVTIAWVVWQIVVLDIDAPLAQVPLTLLGFVLTVLAIGEFRARARDRSRQ
;
A
#
# COMPACT_ATOMS: atom_id res chain seq x y z
N MET A 1 5.18 -9.61 -16.69
CA MET A 1 5.03 -9.58 -15.22
C MET A 1 5.01 -10.99 -14.69
N LYS A 2 5.64 -11.27 -13.55
CA LYS A 2 5.37 -12.52 -12.81
C LYS A 2 3.99 -12.40 -12.16
N LYS A 3 2.93 -12.66 -12.94
CA LYS A 3 1.52 -12.45 -12.58
C LYS A 3 1.20 -13.01 -11.19
N LEU A 4 1.64 -14.24 -10.91
CA LEU A 4 1.47 -14.88 -9.61
C LEU A 4 2.11 -14.09 -8.47
N SER A 5 3.36 -13.63 -8.63
CA SER A 5 4.07 -12.84 -7.62
C SER A 5 3.38 -11.49 -7.38
N THR A 6 3.00 -10.78 -8.45
CA THR A 6 2.29 -9.50 -8.32
C THR A 6 0.97 -9.67 -7.58
N VAL A 7 0.17 -10.68 -7.95
CA VAL A 7 -1.11 -10.98 -7.28
C VAL A 7 -0.89 -11.33 -5.82
N ALA A 8 0.08 -12.20 -5.49
CA ALA A 8 0.37 -12.59 -4.12
C ALA A 8 0.75 -11.38 -3.25
N LEU A 9 1.60 -10.47 -3.76
CA LEU A 9 2.03 -9.27 -3.05
C LEU A 9 0.87 -8.27 -2.86
N LEU A 10 0.01 -8.10 -3.87
CA LEU A 10 -1.17 -7.24 -3.76
C LEU A 10 -2.21 -7.80 -2.78
N ILE A 11 -2.42 -9.12 -2.76
CA ILE A 11 -3.30 -9.77 -1.77
C ILE A 11 -2.74 -9.60 -0.37
N LEU A 12 -1.43 -9.81 -0.18
CA LEU A 12 -0.78 -9.62 1.11
C LEU A 12 -0.95 -8.18 1.60
N LEU A 13 -0.65 -7.19 0.75
CA LEU A 13 -0.86 -5.77 1.06
C LEU A 13 -2.32 -5.48 1.38
N GLY A 14 -3.23 -5.89 0.50
CA GLY A 14 -4.66 -5.61 0.61
C GLY A 14 -5.31 -6.26 1.83
N ALA A 15 -4.95 -7.49 2.17
CA ALA A 15 -5.44 -8.16 3.36
C ALA A 15 -4.91 -7.47 4.64
N ALA A 16 -3.61 -7.17 4.69
CA ALA A 16 -3.01 -6.46 5.83
C ALA A 16 -3.59 -5.05 5.98
N GLY A 17 -3.72 -4.29 4.88
CA GLY A 17 -4.29 -2.95 4.87
C GLY A 17 -5.77 -2.95 5.24
N THR A 18 -6.55 -3.95 4.79
CA THR A 18 -7.96 -4.08 5.18
C THR A 18 -8.11 -4.35 6.66
N TYR A 19 -7.32 -5.29 7.21
CA TYR A 19 -7.35 -5.59 8.64
C TYR A 19 -6.91 -4.39 9.49
N ASN A 20 -5.76 -3.80 9.18
CA ASN A 20 -5.25 -2.64 9.94
C ASN A 20 -6.17 -1.42 9.81
N GLY A 21 -6.64 -1.12 8.60
CA GLY A 21 -7.53 -0.01 8.35
C GLY A 21 -8.86 -0.16 9.08
N LEU A 22 -9.48 -1.35 9.03
CA LEU A 22 -10.73 -1.63 9.73
C LEU A 22 -10.56 -1.53 11.25
N SER A 23 -9.45 -2.06 11.79
CA SER A 23 -9.13 -1.99 13.21
C SER A 23 -8.97 -0.55 13.71
N LEU A 24 -8.30 0.32 12.94
CA LEU A 24 -8.14 1.74 13.28
C LEU A 24 -9.43 2.56 13.12
N VAL A 25 -10.29 2.22 12.15
CA VAL A 25 -11.59 2.90 11.99
C VAL A 25 -12.55 2.51 13.11
N SER A 26 -12.55 1.23 13.50
CA SER A 26 -13.45 0.66 14.51
C SER A 26 -12.99 0.98 15.94
N ASP A 27 -11.68 0.99 16.18
CA ASP A 27 -11.06 1.43 17.44
C ASP A 27 -10.02 2.55 17.16
N PRO A 28 -10.48 3.82 17.03
CA PRO A 28 -9.61 4.95 16.75
C PRO A 28 -8.56 5.25 17.82
N SER A 29 -8.67 4.64 19.00
CA SER A 29 -7.63 4.74 20.03
C SER A 29 -6.34 4.00 19.66
N GLY A 30 -6.42 3.08 18.68
CA GLY A 30 -5.29 2.26 18.22
C GLY A 30 -4.99 1.04 19.10
N ARG A 31 -5.67 0.88 20.24
CA ARG A 31 -5.40 -0.19 21.22
C ARG A 31 -5.54 -1.59 20.62
N SER A 32 -6.50 -1.78 19.71
CA SER A 32 -6.71 -3.03 18.97
C SER A 32 -5.46 -3.52 18.20
N LEU A 33 -4.57 -2.60 17.81
CA LEU A 33 -3.30 -2.88 17.13
C LEU A 33 -2.08 -2.71 18.04
N GLY A 34 -2.28 -2.54 19.35
CA GLY A 34 -1.20 -2.22 20.30
C GLY A 34 -0.63 -0.82 20.14
N LEU A 35 -1.31 0.07 19.40
CA LEU A 35 -0.94 1.47 19.26
C LEU A 35 -1.60 2.30 20.37
N ASN A 36 -1.05 3.49 20.60
CA ASN A 36 -1.61 4.48 21.52
C ASN A 36 -1.63 5.84 20.82
N VAL A 37 -2.71 6.61 20.98
CA VAL A 37 -2.80 8.00 20.46
C VAL A 37 -1.70 8.90 21.01
N GLY A 38 -1.14 8.60 22.19
CA GLY A 38 0.04 9.29 22.72
C GLY A 38 1.34 9.05 21.95
N MET A 39 1.35 8.16 20.94
CA MET A 39 2.47 8.02 20.00
C MET A 39 2.40 9.05 18.86
N LEU A 40 1.26 9.72 18.68
CA LEU A 40 1.14 10.79 17.70
C LEU A 40 1.79 12.08 18.25
N PRO A 41 2.27 12.97 17.37
CA PRO A 41 2.88 14.23 17.78
C PRO A 41 1.87 15.10 18.53
N GLU A 42 2.34 15.94 19.46
CA GLU A 42 1.45 16.80 20.27
C GLU A 42 0.57 17.74 19.43
N TRP A 43 1.02 18.12 18.23
CA TRP A 43 0.25 18.95 17.31
C TRP A 43 -0.91 18.20 16.64
N HIS A 44 -0.89 16.88 16.67
CA HIS A 44 -1.84 16.01 16.00
C HIS A 44 -3.07 15.79 16.89
N THR A 45 -4.03 16.71 16.79
CA THR A 45 -5.19 16.78 17.70
C THR A 45 -6.30 15.74 17.43
N TRP A 46 -6.12 14.85 16.46
CA TRP A 46 -7.11 13.86 16.04
C TRP A 46 -6.62 12.42 16.25
N ASP A 47 -7.58 11.48 16.38
CA ASP A 47 -7.34 10.06 16.62
C ASP A 47 -6.89 9.31 15.34
N TYR A 48 -6.69 7.99 15.43
CA TYR A 48 -6.23 7.21 14.27
C TYR A 48 -7.30 6.99 13.19
N ARG A 49 -8.53 7.50 13.33
CA ARG A 49 -9.63 7.15 12.42
C ARG A 49 -9.36 7.56 10.97
N ILE A 50 -8.81 8.75 10.74
CA ILE A 50 -8.52 9.25 9.38
C ILE A 50 -7.40 8.42 8.74
N SER A 51 -6.33 8.15 9.49
CA SER A 51 -5.24 7.26 9.07
C SER A 51 -5.76 5.86 8.76
N GLY A 52 -6.66 5.34 9.60
CA GLY A 52 -7.34 4.06 9.40
C GLY A 52 -8.16 4.02 8.11
N LEU A 53 -8.92 5.08 7.82
CA LEU A 53 -9.70 5.17 6.60
C LEU A 53 -8.80 5.23 5.35
N PHE A 54 -7.70 5.98 5.42
CA PHE A 54 -6.70 6.01 4.35
C PHE A 54 -6.12 4.62 4.11
N VAL A 55 -5.66 3.93 5.16
CA VAL A 55 -5.10 2.58 5.07
C VAL A 55 -6.13 1.60 4.52
N LEU A 56 -7.38 1.65 4.99
CA LEU A 56 -8.45 0.78 4.53
C LEU A 56 -8.73 0.95 3.03
N ILE A 57 -8.84 2.20 2.56
CA ILE A 57 -9.20 2.49 1.17
C ILE A 57 -8.01 2.25 0.24
N PHE A 58 -6.87 2.88 0.50
CA PHE A 58 -5.75 2.94 -0.45
C PHE A 58 -4.78 1.78 -0.32
N LEU A 59 -4.65 1.18 0.87
CA LEU A 59 -3.75 0.06 1.14
C LEU A 59 -4.48 -1.25 1.42
N GLY A 60 -5.80 -1.20 1.67
CA GLY A 60 -6.67 -2.36 1.81
C GLY A 60 -7.41 -2.69 0.53
N LEU A 61 -8.42 -1.89 0.20
CA LEU A 61 -9.32 -2.14 -0.94
C LEU A 61 -8.64 -1.87 -2.29
N GLY A 62 -7.86 -0.81 -2.41
CA GLY A 62 -7.16 -0.43 -3.65
C GLY A 62 -6.32 -1.58 -4.24
N PRO A 63 -5.42 -2.22 -3.46
CA PRO A 63 -4.65 -3.37 -3.92
C PRO A 63 -5.51 -4.56 -4.31
N LEU A 64 -6.61 -4.85 -3.60
CA LEU A 64 -7.52 -5.94 -3.93
C LEU A 64 -8.29 -5.68 -5.26
N ILE A 65 -8.66 -4.43 -5.53
CA ILE A 65 -9.21 -4.04 -6.83
C ILE A 65 -8.14 -4.22 -7.93
N CYS A 66 -6.89 -3.88 -7.64
CA CYS A 66 -5.78 -4.10 -8.57
C CYS A 66 -5.53 -5.59 -8.85
N VAL A 67 -5.77 -6.49 -7.88
CA VAL A 67 -5.73 -7.95 -8.13
C VAL A 67 -6.70 -8.32 -9.22
N ALA A 68 -7.95 -7.84 -9.16
CA ALA A 68 -8.94 -8.12 -10.21
C ALA A 68 -8.46 -7.64 -11.59
N ALA A 69 -7.90 -6.42 -11.67
CA ALA A 69 -7.35 -5.86 -12.91
C ALA A 69 -6.18 -6.71 -13.47
N VAL A 70 -5.29 -7.21 -12.61
CA VAL A 70 -4.18 -8.09 -13.01
C VAL A 70 -4.70 -9.45 -13.45
N LEU A 71 -5.71 -10.01 -12.79
CA LEU A 71 -6.26 -11.33 -13.13
C LEU A 71 -6.94 -11.34 -14.50
N VAL A 72 -7.68 -10.27 -14.85
CA VAL A 72 -8.34 -10.11 -16.16
C VAL A 72 -7.42 -9.56 -17.25
N ASP A 73 -6.12 -9.43 -16.98
CA ASP A 73 -5.12 -8.90 -17.91
C ASP A 73 -5.49 -7.52 -18.49
N ALA A 74 -6.06 -6.64 -17.66
CA ALA A 74 -6.43 -5.29 -18.07
C ALA A 74 -5.22 -4.51 -18.60
N SER A 75 -5.43 -3.68 -19.64
CA SER A 75 -4.37 -2.86 -20.23
C SER A 75 -3.69 -1.97 -19.18
N GLU A 76 -4.47 -1.46 -18.22
CA GLU A 76 -4.04 -0.54 -17.17
C GLU A 76 -3.50 -1.24 -15.91
N ALA A 77 -3.47 -2.58 -15.87
CA ALA A 77 -3.06 -3.32 -14.67
C ALA A 77 -1.66 -2.92 -14.17
N ALA A 78 -0.72 -2.70 -15.08
CA ALA A 78 0.63 -2.24 -14.72
C ALA A 78 0.64 -0.83 -14.10
N VAL A 79 -0.22 0.08 -14.59
CA VAL A 79 -0.36 1.44 -14.04
C VAL A 79 -0.92 1.36 -12.62
N CYS A 80 -1.99 0.57 -12.43
CA CYS A 80 -2.60 0.34 -11.13
C CYS A 80 -1.59 -0.23 -10.11
N VAL A 81 -0.81 -1.24 -10.50
CA VAL A 81 0.23 -1.84 -9.63
C VAL A 81 1.31 -0.82 -9.27
N ALA A 82 1.76 0.00 -10.23
CA ALA A 82 2.75 1.05 -9.97
C ALA A 82 2.22 2.09 -8.98
N LEU A 83 0.98 2.55 -9.16
CA LEU A 83 0.34 3.51 -8.27
C LEU A 83 0.19 2.96 -6.85
N VAL A 84 -0.24 1.71 -6.68
CA VAL A 84 -0.30 1.06 -5.37
C VAL A 84 1.07 1.02 -4.70
N GLY A 85 2.12 0.64 -5.45
CA GLY A 85 3.48 0.62 -4.93
C GLY A 85 3.96 2.00 -4.46
N LEU A 86 3.74 3.03 -5.27
CA LEU A 86 4.12 4.41 -4.95
C LEU A 86 3.33 4.97 -3.77
N VAL A 87 2.02 4.74 -3.70
CA VAL A 87 1.17 5.15 -2.57
C VAL A 87 1.62 4.47 -1.28
N THR A 88 2.01 3.19 -1.35
CA THR A 88 2.55 2.46 -0.20
C THR A 88 3.83 3.11 0.33
N ILE A 89 4.76 3.47 -0.55
CA ILE A 89 6.00 4.16 -0.16
C ILE A 89 5.68 5.55 0.41
N ALA A 90 4.83 6.32 -0.28
CA ALA A 90 4.43 7.66 0.15
C ALA A 90 3.77 7.63 1.54
N TRP A 91 2.98 6.60 1.83
CA TRP A 91 2.40 6.40 3.16
C TRP A 91 3.44 6.18 4.25
N VAL A 92 4.47 5.35 4.00
CA VAL A 92 5.57 5.19 4.96
C VAL A 92 6.31 6.50 5.19
N VAL A 93 6.60 7.24 4.11
CA VAL A 93 7.25 8.56 4.21
C VAL A 93 6.41 9.52 5.04
N TRP A 94 5.08 9.52 4.85
CA TRP A 94 4.15 10.33 5.65
C TRP A 94 4.18 9.94 7.13
N GLN A 95 4.21 8.65 7.47
CA GLN A 95 4.32 8.20 8.85
C GLN A 95 5.58 8.72 9.55
N ILE A 96 6.71 8.74 8.85
CA ILE A 96 7.99 9.19 9.40
C ILE A 96 8.04 10.71 9.48
N VAL A 97 7.74 11.41 8.38
CA VAL A 97 7.98 12.86 8.27
C VAL A 97 6.87 13.68 8.93
N VAL A 98 5.62 13.19 8.88
CA VAL A 98 4.47 13.91 9.38
C VAL A 98 4.06 13.36 10.73
N LEU A 99 3.82 12.06 10.84
CA LEU A 99 3.34 11.49 12.11
C LEU A 99 4.46 11.30 13.14
N ASP A 100 5.73 11.51 12.80
CA ASP A 100 6.89 11.28 13.69
C ASP A 100 6.85 9.91 14.38
N ILE A 101 6.26 8.91 13.70
CA ILE A 101 6.12 7.56 14.23
C ILE A 101 7.36 6.78 13.83
N ASP A 102 8.14 6.32 14.82
CA ASP A 102 9.22 5.37 14.60
C ASP A 102 8.73 3.94 14.84
N ALA A 103 8.46 3.23 13.74
CA ALA A 103 7.96 1.86 13.75
C ALA A 103 8.67 1.01 12.67
N PRO A 104 9.98 0.77 12.81
CA PRO A 104 10.80 0.19 11.74
C PRO A 104 10.34 -1.22 11.34
N LEU A 105 9.82 -1.99 12.29
CA LEU A 105 9.26 -3.32 12.05
C LEU A 105 8.05 -3.31 11.10
N ALA A 106 7.29 -2.22 11.05
CA ALA A 106 6.18 -2.04 10.11
C ALA A 106 6.63 -1.31 8.83
N GLN A 107 7.47 -0.28 8.97
CA GLN A 107 7.89 0.59 7.88
C GLN A 107 8.80 -0.11 6.86
N VAL A 108 9.74 -0.94 7.32
CA VAL A 108 10.68 -1.63 6.43
C VAL A 108 9.96 -2.62 5.51
N PRO A 109 9.13 -3.56 6.00
CA PRO A 109 8.38 -4.47 5.12
C PRO A 109 7.45 -3.74 4.16
N LEU A 110 6.75 -2.68 4.62
CA LEU A 110 5.81 -1.94 3.78
C LEU A 110 6.54 -1.19 2.65
N THR A 111 7.67 -0.55 2.95
CA THR A 111 8.51 0.12 1.95
C THR A 111 9.03 -0.87 0.93
N LEU A 112 9.52 -2.02 1.38
CA LEU A 112 10.07 -3.06 0.52
C LEU A 112 9.00 -3.65 -0.40
N LEU A 113 7.80 -3.87 0.13
CA LEU A 113 6.63 -4.31 -0.64
C LEU A 113 6.23 -3.27 -1.70
N GLY A 114 6.11 -2.00 -1.32
CA GLY A 114 5.81 -0.90 -2.26
C GLY A 114 6.87 -0.76 -3.36
N PHE A 115 8.15 -0.89 -2.99
CA PHE A 115 9.26 -0.85 -3.93
C PHE A 115 9.21 -2.01 -4.93
N VAL A 116 9.02 -3.25 -4.46
CA VAL A 116 8.94 -4.43 -5.31
C VAL A 116 7.76 -4.34 -6.27
N LEU A 117 6.58 -3.92 -5.81
CA LEU A 117 5.41 -3.72 -6.68
C LEU A 117 5.69 -2.69 -7.78
N THR A 118 6.31 -1.56 -7.43
CA THR A 118 6.68 -0.50 -8.37
C THR A 118 7.66 -1.02 -9.43
N VAL A 119 8.71 -1.75 -9.02
CA VAL A 119 9.71 -2.31 -9.93
C VAL A 119 9.09 -3.35 -10.86
N LEU A 120 8.23 -4.24 -10.35
CA LEU A 120 7.53 -5.23 -11.17
C LEU A 120 6.65 -4.58 -12.25
N ALA A 121 5.96 -3.49 -11.90
CA ALA A 121 5.16 -2.72 -12.86
C ALA A 121 6.03 -2.02 -13.93
N ILE A 122 7.15 -1.40 -13.53
CA ILE A 122 8.09 -0.75 -14.48
C ILE A 122 8.68 -1.77 -15.46
N GLY A 123 9.01 -2.98 -14.98
CA GLY A 123 9.47 -4.07 -15.83
C GLY A 123 8.48 -4.43 -16.94
N GLU A 124 7.18 -4.37 -16.64
CA GLU A 124 6.12 -4.59 -17.64
C GLU A 124 6.07 -3.50 -18.70
N PHE A 125 6.11 -2.23 -18.30
CA PHE A 125 6.08 -1.11 -19.24
C PHE A 125 7.22 -1.20 -20.24
N ARG A 126 8.41 -1.57 -19.77
CA ARG A 126 9.59 -1.77 -20.62
C ARG A 126 9.42 -2.94 -21.58
N ALA A 127 8.84 -4.05 -21.13
CA ALA A 127 8.56 -5.21 -21.99
C ALA A 127 7.57 -4.84 -23.12
N ARG A 128 6.45 -4.20 -22.77
CA ARG A 128 5.43 -3.75 -23.73
C ARG A 128 5.96 -2.72 -24.73
N ALA A 129 6.80 -1.78 -24.27
CA ALA A 129 7.43 -0.79 -25.15
C ALA A 129 8.40 -1.44 -26.17
N ARG A 130 9.17 -2.45 -25.73
CA ARG A 130 10.06 -3.21 -26.60
C ARG A 130 9.29 -3.97 -27.69
N ASP A 131 8.16 -4.58 -27.35
CA ASP A 131 7.35 -5.31 -28.33
C ASP A 131 6.76 -4.36 -29.40
N ARG A 132 6.31 -3.15 -29.02
CA ARG A 132 5.85 -2.14 -29.97
C ARG A 132 6.94 -1.65 -30.93
N SER A 133 8.20 -1.59 -30.48
CA SER A 133 9.32 -1.16 -31.34
C SER A 133 9.78 -2.20 -32.37
N ARG A 134 9.29 -3.45 -32.25
CA ARG A 134 9.63 -4.57 -33.14
C ARG A 134 8.57 -4.85 -34.20
N GLN A 135 7.42 -4.19 -34.11
CA GLN A 135 6.33 -4.22 -35.10
C GLN A 135 6.49 -3.04 -36.06
#